data_AF-A0A8S3DFA4-F1
#
_entry.id   AF-A0A8S3DFA4-F1
#
_cell.length_a   1.000
_cell.length_b   1.000
_cell.length_c   1.000
_cell.angle_alpha   90.00
_cell.angle_beta   90.00
_cell.angle_gamma   90.00
#
_symmetry.space_group_name_H-M   'P 1'
#
loop_
_entity.id
_entity.type
_entity.pdbx_description
1 polymer ?
#
loop_
_entity_poly.entity_id
_entity_poly.type
_entity_poly.pdbx_seq_one_letter_code
_entity_poly.pdbx_strand_id
1 'polypeptide(L)' 'NTHTGFNSPLYPRSSEKGDKRLLNQQATVDTWIEGGCPGSKLVLGLGMYGRTFILKQKKNADTKPYGASKGAGLP' A
#
# COMPACT_ATOMS: atom_id res chain seq x y z
N ASN A 1 12.83 -3.02 -2.64
CA ASN A 1 11.53 -3.71 -2.76
C ASN A 1 11.67 -5.21 -2.55
N THR A 2 11.88 -5.64 -1.30
CA THR A 2 12.09 -7.06 -0.95
C THR A 2 10.79 -7.83 -0.68
N HIS A 3 9.66 -7.14 -0.68
CA HIS A 3 8.31 -7.67 -0.51
C HIS A 3 7.37 -6.95 -1.49
N THR A 4 6.29 -7.62 -1.86
CA THR A 4 5.20 -7.03 -2.65
C THR A 4 4.28 -6.17 -1.75
N GLY A 5 3.38 -5.40 -2.36
CA GLY A 5 2.35 -4.67 -1.64
C GLY A 5 1.44 -3.86 -2.54
N PHE A 6 0.32 -3.37 -1.99
CA PHE A 6 -0.58 -2.49 -2.73
C PHE A 6 0.07 -1.12 -2.96
N ASN A 7 -0.18 -0.52 -4.13
CA ASN A 7 0.28 0.83 -4.47
C ASN A 7 -0.45 1.91 -3.63
N SER A 8 -1.73 1.68 -3.33
CA SER A 8 -2.60 2.64 -2.65
C SER A 8 -3.69 1.92 -1.83
N PRO A 9 -3.33 1.23 -0.72
CA PRO A 9 -4.31 0.55 0.12
C PRO A 9 -5.21 1.55 0.85
N LEU A 10 -6.51 1.24 0.97
CA LEU A 10 -7.44 2.08 1.72
C LEU A 10 -7.20 2.00 3.23
N TYR A 11 -6.93 0.79 3.73
CA TYR A 11 -6.78 0.46 5.14
C TYR A 11 -5.50 -0.32 5.41
N PRO A 12 -4.98 -0.30 6.64
CA PRO A 12 -3.88 -1.19 7.03
C PRO A 12 -4.37 -2.63 7.10
N ARG A 13 -3.45 -3.57 6.92
CA ARG A 13 -3.73 -5.00 7.10
C ARG A 13 -3.59 -5.41 8.56
N SER A 14 -4.31 -6.47 8.93
CA SER A 14 -4.24 -7.06 10.27
C SER A 14 -2.83 -7.52 10.67
N SER A 15 -1.97 -7.86 9.72
CA SER A 15 -0.59 -8.28 9.95
C SER A 15 0.42 -7.13 10.00
N GLU A 16 0.03 -5.91 9.65
CA GLU A 16 0.92 -4.74 9.70
C GLU A 16 1.08 -4.24 11.13
N LYS A 17 2.31 -3.86 11.48
CA LYS A 17 2.69 -3.45 12.84
C LYS A 17 3.43 -2.10 12.80
N GLY A 18 3.33 -1.34 13.90
CA GLY A 18 3.93 -0.02 14.02
C GLY A 18 3.52 0.92 12.89
N ASP A 19 4.48 1.72 12.43
CA ASP A 19 4.27 2.78 11.43
C ASP A 19 3.80 2.27 10.07
N LYS A 20 4.01 0.99 9.76
CA LYS A 20 3.47 0.40 8.51
C LYS A 20 1.95 0.47 8.44
N ARG A 21 1.27 0.53 9.59
CA ARG A 21 -0.18 0.73 9.64
C ARG A 21 -0.62 2.15 9.26
N LEU A 22 0.30 3.09 9.08
CA LEU A 22 0.02 4.45 8.65
C LEU A 22 0.18 4.62 7.13
N LEU A 23 0.72 3.62 6.43
CA LEU A 23 0.98 3.68 4.98
C LEU A 23 -0.26 3.30 4.15
N ASN A 24 -1.38 3.99 4.38
CA ASN A 24 -2.65 3.80 3.68
C ASN A 24 -3.43 5.11 3.56
N GLN A 25 -4.49 5.09 2.75
CA GLN A 25 -5.30 6.27 2.46
C GLN A 25 -6.08 6.77 3.68
N GLN A 26 -6.63 5.88 4.51
CA GLN A 26 -7.37 6.29 5.72
C GLN A 26 -6.47 7.10 6.66
N ALA A 27 -5.33 6.54 7.05
CA ALA A 27 -4.41 7.22 7.97
C ALA A 27 -3.93 8.57 7.41
N THR A 28 -3.74 8.66 6.09
CA THR A 28 -3.38 9.91 5.42
C THR A 28 -4.52 10.94 5.54
N VAL A 29 -5.75 10.55 5.20
CA VAL A 29 -6.93 11.43 5.30
C VAL A 29 -7.16 11.90 6.73
N ASP A 30 -7.12 10.99 7.70
CA ASP A 30 -7.31 11.28 9.12
C ASP A 30 -6.25 12.30 9.59
N THR A 31 -4.98 12.10 9.22
CA THR A 31 -3.89 13.04 9.56
C THR A 31 -4.15 14.45 9.03
N TRP A 32 -4.63 14.60 7.79
CA TRP A 32 -4.94 15.92 7.23
C TRP A 32 -6.12 16.58 7.93
N ILE A 33 -7.17 15.82 8.23
CA ILE A 33 -8.36 16.33 8.92
C ILE A 33 -8.01 16.75 10.36
N GLU A 34 -7.28 15.93 11.10
CA GLU A 34 -6.80 16.23 12.45
C GLU A 34 -5.86 17.44 12.47
N GLY A 35 -5.08 17.63 11.41
CA GLY A 35 -4.24 18.81 11.18
C GLY A 35 -5.03 20.09 10.82
N GLY A 36 -6.36 20.02 10.74
CA GLY A 36 -7.23 21.17 10.49
C GLY A 36 -7.61 21.38 9.02
N CYS A 37 -7.32 20.43 8.12
CA CYS A 37 -7.79 20.49 6.75
C CYS A 37 -9.31 20.22 6.70
N PRO A 38 -10.14 21.15 6.19
CA PRO A 38 -11.56 20.86 5.99
C PRO A 38 -11.74 19.72 4.98
N GLY A 39 -12.42 18.64 5.38
CA GLY A 39 -12.61 17.46 4.52
C GLY A 39 -13.25 17.76 3.16
N SER A 40 -14.09 18.80 3.06
CA SER A 40 -14.70 19.25 1.81
C SER A 40 -13.70 19.85 0.81
N LYS A 41 -12.49 20.20 1.25
CA LYS A 41 -11.40 20.72 0.41
C LYS A 41 -10.32 19.67 0.14
N LEU A 42 -10.43 18.48 0.75
CA LEU A 42 -9.46 17.40 0.57
C LEU A 42 -9.84 16.55 -0.64
N VAL A 43 -8.99 16.57 -1.67
CA VAL A 43 -9.17 15.74 -2.86
C VAL A 43 -8.35 14.46 -2.72
N LEU A 44 -9.02 13.30 -2.68
CA LEU A 44 -8.36 12.01 -2.58
C LEU A 44 -7.96 11.49 -3.97
N GLY A 45 -6.67 11.24 -4.17
CA GLY A 45 -6.14 10.73 -5.44
C GLY A 45 -6.49 9.26 -5.70
N LEU A 46 -6.78 8.93 -6.96
CA LEU A 46 -6.98 7.56 -7.42
C LEU A 46 -5.88 7.18 -8.42
N GLY A 47 -5.09 6.17 -8.07
CA GLY A 47 -4.04 5.65 -8.95
C GLY A 47 -4.65 4.81 -10.07
N MET A 48 -4.72 5.36 -11.29
CA MET A 48 -5.10 4.63 -12.51
C MET A 48 -3.94 3.79 -13.08
N TYR A 49 -3.04 3.34 -12.21
CA TYR A 49 -1.85 2.56 -12.54
C TYR A 49 -1.54 1.57 -11.43
N GLY A 50 -0.79 0.53 -11.78
CA GLY A 50 -0.32 -0.50 -10.84
C GLY A 50 1.16 -0.38 -10.54
N ARG A 51 1.58 -0.95 -9.40
CA ARG A 51 2.99 -1.31 -9.15
C ARG A 51 3.14 -2.82 -9.28
N THR A 52 4.11 -3.25 -10.06
CA THR A 52 4.40 -4.67 -10.32
C THR A 52 5.69 -5.10 -9.61
N PHE A 53 5.82 -6.41 -9.37
CA PHE A 53 6.95 -7.02 -8.67
C PHE A 53 7.32 -8.38 -9.26
N ILE A 54 8.60 -8.74 -9.23
CA ILE A 54 9.06 -10.09 -9.58
C ILE A 54 9.13 -10.94 -8.30
N LEU A 55 8.32 -12.00 -8.20
CA LEU A 55 8.30 -12.84 -7.00
C LEU A 55 9.60 -13.64 -6.80
N LYS A 56 9.99 -13.85 -5.53
CA LYS A 56 11.20 -14.62 -5.19
C LYS A 56 11.06 -16.11 -5.53
N GLN A 57 9.88 -16.69 -5.37
CA GLN A 57 9.57 -18.09 -5.69
C GLN A 57 8.44 -18.15 -6.73
N LYS A 58 8.61 -19.01 -7.75
CA LYS A 58 7.68 -19.13 -8.91
C LYS A 58 6.70 -20.32 -8.82
N LYS A 59 6.98 -21.35 -8.02
CA LYS A 59 6.16 -22.58 -7.92
C LYS A 59 5.52 -22.66 -6.54
N ASN A 60 4.22 -22.94 -6.50
CA ASN A 60 3.38 -23.01 -5.30
C ASN A 60 3.37 -21.71 -4.50
N ALA A 61 3.22 -20.58 -5.19
CA ALA A 61 3.14 -19.29 -4.54
C ALA A 61 2.07 -19.37 -3.43
N ASP A 62 2.49 -19.26 -2.18
CA ASP A 62 1.68 -18.59 -1.19
C ASP A 62 1.28 -17.25 -1.83
N THR A 63 0.12 -17.24 -2.50
CA THR A 63 -0.52 -16.06 -3.12
C THR A 63 -1.03 -15.12 -2.03
N LYS A 64 -0.37 -15.12 -0.88
CA LYS A 64 -0.61 -14.21 0.21
C LYS A 64 -0.13 -12.85 -0.29
N PRO A 65 -1.00 -11.84 -0.27
CA PRO A 65 -0.59 -10.47 -0.54
C PRO A 65 0.67 -10.15 0.28
N TYR A 66 1.62 -9.42 -0.32
CA TYR A 66 2.87 -8.96 0.31
C TYR A 66 3.96 -10.02 0.54
N GLY A 67 3.94 -11.09 -0.25
CA GLY A 67 5.02 -12.09 -0.28
C GLY A 67 6.38 -11.53 -0.74
N ALA A 68 7.44 -12.33 -0.55
CA ALA A 68 8.82 -11.95 -0.87
C ALA A 68 9.02 -11.66 -2.37
N SER A 69 9.72 -10.56 -2.67
CA SER A 69 10.01 -10.08 -4.02
C SER A 69 11.53 -10.02 -4.28
N LYS A 70 11.92 -10.23 -5.54
CA LYS A 70 13.27 -9.99 -6.06
C LYS A 70 13.49 -8.53 -6.48
N GLY A 71 12.44 -7.73 -6.56
CA GLY A 71 12.53 -6.34 -6.99
C GLY A 71 11.29 -5.84 -7.70
N ALA A 72 11.45 -4.69 -8.36
CA ALA A 72 10.42 -4.11 -9.21
C ALA A 72 10.09 -5.04 -10.37
N GLY A 73 8.82 -5.01 -10.81
CA GLY A 73 8.39 -5.66 -12.04
C GLY A 73 8.97 -4.96 -13.26
N LEU A 74 8.96 -5.68 -14.38
CA LEU A 74 9.21 -5.08 -15.69
C LEU A 74 8.04 -4.16 -16.07
N PRO A 75 8.28 -3.10 -16.87
CA PRO A 75 7.23 -2.26 -17.43
C PRO A 75 6.24 -3.04 -18.28
#